data_AF-A0A2I0W1J1-F1
#
_entry.id   AF-A0A2I0W1J1-F1
#
_cell.length_a   1.000
_cell.length_b   1.000
_cell.length_c   1.000
_cell.angle_alpha   90.00
_cell.angle_beta   90.00
_cell.angle_gamma   90.00
#
_symmetry.space_group_name_H-M   'P 1'
#
loop_
_entity.id
_entity.type
_entity.pdbx_description
1 polymer ?
#
loop_
_entity_poly.entity_id
_entity_poly.type
_entity_poly.pdbx_seq_one_letter_code
_entity_poly.pdbx_strand_id
1 'polypeptide(L)'
;MVVRPAMLYGAECWPLKEKHNTKLSVAEMRMLRWMSGFTLRDRIRNEHIREKVGVAPVEDKIRESRLRWFGHIKRRPSDDPVRRVEVLDLTYVKKGRGRPKKTWLENIRNDLSLLDLNENLTFNRTQWRKRIHVADPT
;
A
#
# COMPACT_ATOMS: atom_id res chain seq x y z
N MET A 1 -11.95 1.36 11.55
CA MET A 1 -11.76 2.84 11.70
C MET A 1 -12.18 3.55 10.42
N VAL A 2 -13.14 4.49 10.47
CA VAL A 2 -13.67 5.16 9.26
C VAL A 2 -12.67 6.09 8.56
N VAL A 3 -11.68 6.63 9.31
CA VAL A 3 -10.73 7.62 8.78
C VAL A 3 -9.62 6.99 7.91
N ARG A 4 -9.22 5.74 8.20
CA ARG A 4 -8.14 5.08 7.47
C ARG A 4 -8.48 4.84 6.00
N PRO A 5 -9.67 4.32 5.63
CA PRO A 5 -10.10 4.24 4.23
C PRO A 5 -10.08 5.59 3.51
N ALA A 6 -10.52 6.67 4.16
CA ALA A 6 -10.50 8.01 3.58
C ALA A 6 -9.06 8.53 3.37
N MET A 7 -8.17 8.30 4.33
CA MET A 7 -6.75 8.69 4.24
C MET A 7 -6.00 7.92 3.14
N LEU A 8 -6.36 6.65 2.92
CA LEU A 8 -5.73 5.76 1.95
C LEU A 8 -6.44 5.73 0.59
N TYR A 9 -7.42 6.61 0.39
CA TYR A 9 -8.12 6.69 -0.89
C TYR A 9 -7.14 7.00 -2.03
N GLY A 10 -7.14 6.13 -3.05
CA GLY A 10 -6.25 6.26 -4.21
C GLY A 10 -4.79 5.82 -3.98
N ALA A 11 -4.44 5.34 -2.78
CA ALA A 11 -3.07 4.87 -2.47
C ALA A 11 -2.62 3.69 -3.36
N GLU A 12 -3.57 3.01 -4.00
CA GLU A 12 -3.36 1.94 -4.98
C GLU A 12 -2.47 2.38 -6.16
N CYS A 13 -2.52 3.65 -6.55
CA CYS A 13 -1.83 4.19 -7.73
C CYS A 13 -0.65 5.12 -7.38
N TRP A 14 -0.37 5.36 -6.10
CA TRP A 14 0.65 6.34 -5.71
C TRP A 14 2.08 5.77 -5.84
N PRO A 15 3.01 6.49 -6.50
CA PRO A 15 4.44 6.21 -6.41
C PRO A 15 4.99 6.76 -5.07
N LEU A 16 4.58 6.15 -3.97
CA LEU A 16 4.97 6.59 -2.62
C LEU A 16 6.49 6.49 -2.43
N LYS A 17 7.04 7.53 -1.80
CA LYS A 17 8.41 7.57 -1.28
C LYS A 17 8.37 7.25 0.21
N GLU A 18 9.48 6.78 0.76
CA GLU A 18 9.60 6.54 2.21
C GLU A 18 9.15 7.73 3.06
N LYS A 19 9.48 8.96 2.66
CA LYS A 19 9.03 10.18 3.37
C LYS A 19 7.50 10.31 3.46
N HIS A 20 6.78 9.87 2.43
CA HIS A 20 5.31 9.89 2.44
C HIS A 20 4.76 8.78 3.32
N ASN A 21 5.37 7.58 3.28
CA ASN A 21 5.03 6.47 4.17
C ASN A 21 5.19 6.86 5.65
N THR A 22 6.33 7.47 6.01
CA THR A 22 6.58 7.95 7.37
C THR A 22 5.53 8.96 7.81
N LYS A 23 5.14 9.91 6.94
CA LYS A 23 4.10 10.89 7.26
C LYS A 23 2.74 10.24 7.52
N LEU A 24 2.35 9.27 6.69
CA LEU A 24 1.11 8.51 6.87
C LEU A 24 1.15 7.68 8.16
N SER A 25 2.28 7.06 8.47
CA SER A 25 2.49 6.28 9.70
C SER A 25 2.39 7.16 10.95
N VAL A 26 2.98 8.35 10.92
CA VAL A 26 2.87 9.34 12.01
C VAL A 26 1.43 9.83 12.17
N ALA A 27 0.74 10.14 11.08
CA ALA A 27 -0.66 10.57 11.12
C ALA A 27 -1.56 9.48 11.70
N GLU A 28 -1.41 8.23 11.25
CA GLU A 28 -2.12 7.06 11.77
C GLU A 28 -1.86 6.87 13.26
N MET A 29 -0.59 6.88 13.68
CA MET A 29 -0.25 6.71 15.10
C MET A 29 -0.79 7.83 15.99
N ARG A 30 -0.83 9.07 15.50
CA ARG A 30 -1.43 10.19 16.23
C ARG A 30 -2.94 9.98 16.42
N MET A 31 -3.63 9.53 15.38
CA MET A 31 -5.06 9.21 15.47
C MET A 31 -5.32 8.02 16.40
N LEU A 32 -4.54 6.93 16.29
CA LEU A 32 -4.66 5.75 17.14
C LEU A 32 -4.44 6.08 18.62
N ARG A 33 -3.43 6.90 18.93
CA ARG A 33 -3.17 7.39 20.29
C ARG A 33 -4.34 8.18 20.84
N TRP A 34 -4.83 9.14 20.06
CA TRP A 34 -5.94 9.99 20.48
C TRP A 34 -7.21 9.18 20.77
N MET A 35 -7.60 8.27 19.87
CA MET A 35 -8.77 7.42 20.08
C MET A 35 -8.60 6.43 21.25
N SER A 36 -7.37 5.98 21.51
CA SER A 36 -7.08 5.06 22.61
C SER A 36 -6.88 5.77 23.96
N GLY A 37 -7.00 7.10 23.99
CA GLY A 37 -6.78 7.92 25.18
C GLY A 37 -5.32 8.04 25.62
N PHE A 38 -4.36 7.66 24.76
CA PHE A 38 -2.95 7.69 25.10
C PHE A 38 -2.30 9.02 24.74
N THR A 39 -1.54 9.56 25.68
CA THR A 39 -0.72 10.75 25.51
C THR A 39 0.74 10.38 25.23
N LEU A 40 1.56 11.38 24.91
CA LEU A 40 3.02 11.18 24.80
C LEU A 40 3.70 10.93 26.16
N ARG A 41 3.06 11.32 27.27
CA ARG A 41 3.61 11.14 28.63
C ARG A 41 3.58 9.69 29.08
N ASP A 42 2.66 8.90 28.54
CA ASP A 42 2.50 7.49 28.88
C ASP A 42 3.69 6.65 28.38
N ARG A 43 4.51 7.18 27.46
CA ARG A 43 5.70 6.52 26.88
C ARG A 43 5.42 5.11 26.33
N ILE A 44 4.17 4.83 25.98
CA ILE A 44 3.74 3.55 25.41
C ILE A 44 4.31 3.41 24.01
N ARG A 45 4.84 2.23 23.71
CA ARG A 45 5.39 1.87 22.39
C ARG A 45 4.29 1.82 21.32
N ASN A 46 4.64 2.19 20.09
CA ASN A 46 3.67 2.23 18.99
C ASN A 46 3.14 0.83 18.65
N GLU A 47 3.98 -0.19 18.78
CA GLU A 47 3.66 -1.60 18.56
C GLU A 47 2.53 -2.04 19.48
N HIS A 48 2.61 -1.70 20.76
CA HIS A 48 1.59 -2.04 21.76
C HIS A 48 0.23 -1.38 21.45
N ILE A 49 0.24 -0.12 20.97
CA ILE A 49 -1.00 0.58 20.60
C ILE A 49 -1.64 -0.10 19.40
N ARG A 50 -0.84 -0.47 18.39
CA ARG A 50 -1.34 -1.18 17.21
C ARG A 50 -1.92 -2.54 17.56
N GLU A 51 -1.24 -3.30 18.42
CA GLU A 51 -1.71 -4.59 18.94
C GLU A 51 -3.04 -4.43 19.69
N LYS A 52 -3.12 -3.46 20.60
CA LYS A 52 -4.35 -3.19 21.37
C LYS A 52 -5.54 -2.82 20.50
N VAL A 53 -5.33 -2.05 19.42
CA VAL A 53 -6.40 -1.67 18.48
C VAL A 53 -6.62 -2.75 17.40
N GLY A 54 -5.69 -3.69 17.22
CA GLY A 54 -5.72 -4.73 16.19
C GLY A 54 -5.37 -4.24 14.78
N VAL A 55 -4.66 -3.11 14.65
CA VAL A 55 -4.41 -2.43 13.37
C VAL A 55 -2.99 -2.72 12.88
N ALA A 56 -2.87 -3.32 11.69
CA ALA A 56 -1.58 -3.50 11.02
C ALA A 56 -0.96 -2.15 10.60
N PRO A 57 0.36 -2.05 10.38
CA PRO A 57 1.00 -0.83 9.87
C PRO A 57 0.37 -0.29 8.57
N VAL A 58 0.26 1.05 8.45
CA VAL A 58 -0.27 1.71 7.25
C VAL A 58 0.41 1.30 5.94
N GLU A 59 1.71 1.05 6.00
CA GLU A 59 2.52 0.70 4.85
C GLU A 59 2.11 -0.66 4.28
N ASP A 60 1.82 -1.61 5.16
CA ASP A 60 1.34 -2.93 4.78
C ASP A 60 -0.05 -2.84 4.15
N LYS A 61 -0.91 -1.96 4.67
CA LYS A 61 -2.24 -1.75 4.11
C LYS A 61 -2.22 -1.10 2.73
N ILE A 62 -1.32 -0.12 2.54
CA ILE A 62 -1.07 0.50 1.24
C ILE A 62 -0.56 -0.55 0.24
N ARG A 63 0.36 -1.42 0.69
CA ARG A 63 0.91 -2.51 -0.13
C ARG A 63 -0.19 -3.49 -0.54
N GLU A 64 -1.03 -3.94 0.38
CA GLU A 64 -2.19 -4.79 0.09
C GLU A 64 -3.07 -4.15 -1.00
N SER A 65 -3.42 -2.86 -0.85
CA SER A 65 -4.26 -2.15 -1.81
C SER A 65 -3.60 -2.06 -3.20
N ARG A 66 -2.31 -1.72 -3.26
CA ARG A 66 -1.54 -1.67 -4.52
C ARG A 66 -1.49 -3.03 -5.22
N LEU A 67 -1.21 -4.10 -4.49
CA LEU A 67 -1.17 -5.46 -5.04
C LEU A 67 -2.56 -5.98 -5.41
N ARG A 68 -3.60 -5.57 -4.68
CA ARG A 68 -4.99 -5.88 -5.04
C ARG A 68 -5.35 -5.25 -6.38
N TRP A 69 -4.99 -3.98 -6.57
CA TRP A 69 -5.18 -3.28 -7.84
C TRP A 69 -4.34 -3.90 -8.96
N PHE A 70 -3.06 -4.20 -8.72
CA PHE A 70 -2.20 -4.88 -9.69
C PHE A 70 -2.80 -6.21 -10.17
N GLY A 71 -3.25 -7.06 -9.24
CA GLY A 71 -3.92 -8.30 -9.61
C GLY A 71 -5.21 -8.05 -10.40
N HIS A 72 -5.94 -6.96 -10.14
CA HIS A 72 -7.10 -6.57 -10.95
C HIS A 72 -6.68 -6.26 -12.38
N ILE A 73 -5.64 -5.44 -12.59
CA ILE A 73 -5.11 -5.12 -13.92
C ILE A 73 -4.69 -6.39 -14.68
N LYS A 74 -3.95 -7.29 -14.02
CA LYS A 74 -3.45 -8.53 -14.64
C LYS A 74 -4.53 -9.46 -15.18
N ARG A 75 -5.70 -9.45 -14.54
CA ARG A 75 -6.84 -10.28 -14.95
C ARG A 75 -7.70 -9.62 -16.04
N ARG A 76 -7.45 -8.37 -16.42
CA ARG A 76 -8.17 -7.72 -17.52
C ARG A 76 -7.64 -8.20 -18.88
N PRO A 77 -8.46 -8.20 -19.94
CA PRO A 77 -8.00 -8.46 -21.31
C PRO A 77 -6.87 -7.51 -21.75
N SER A 78 -6.01 -7.94 -22.67
CA SER A 78 -4.85 -7.16 -23.13
C SER A 78 -5.22 -5.87 -23.86
N ASP A 79 -6.39 -5.83 -24.48
CA ASP A 79 -6.99 -4.69 -25.15
C ASP A 79 -7.64 -3.69 -24.18
N ASP A 80 -7.78 -4.03 -22.91
CA ASP A 80 -8.36 -3.15 -21.90
C ASP A 80 -7.48 -1.91 -21.67
N PRO A 81 -8.05 -0.69 -21.70
CA PRO A 81 -7.30 0.55 -21.52
C PRO A 81 -6.56 0.61 -20.18
N VAL A 82 -7.07 -0.04 -19.13
CA VAL A 82 -6.42 -0.11 -17.81
C VAL A 82 -5.16 -0.98 -17.87
N ARG A 83 -5.15 -2.03 -18.71
CA ARG A 83 -3.97 -2.91 -18.89
C ARG A 83 -2.85 -2.24 -19.68
N ARG A 84 -3.16 -1.21 -20.48
CA ARG A 84 -2.15 -0.38 -21.16
C ARG A 84 -1.19 0.32 -20.19
N VAL A 85 -1.57 0.48 -18.91
CA VAL A 85 -0.67 1.01 -17.86
C VAL A 85 0.56 0.11 -17.65
N GLU A 86 0.46 -1.19 -17.89
CA GLU A 86 1.60 -2.11 -17.81
C GLU A 86 2.58 -1.92 -18.99
N VAL A 87 2.05 -1.55 -20.16
CA VAL A 87 2.79 -1.40 -21.42
C VAL A 87 3.42 -0.01 -21.53
N LEU A 88 3.00 0.94 -20.69
CA LEU A 88 3.59 2.27 -20.61
C LEU A 88 4.98 2.19 -19.96
N ASP A 89 5.97 1.79 -20.76
CA ASP A 89 7.36 1.82 -20.38
C ASP A 89 7.90 3.26 -20.34
N LEU A 90 7.81 3.86 -19.16
CA LEU A 90 8.31 5.20 -18.90
C LEU A 90 9.78 5.21 -18.49
N THR A 91 10.49 4.08 -18.56
CA THR A 91 11.91 3.99 -18.15
C THR A 91 12.81 4.85 -19.05
N TYR A 92 12.49 4.94 -20.34
CA TYR A 92 13.23 5.72 -21.33
C TYR A 92 12.86 7.21 -21.35
N VAL A 93 11.83 7.64 -20.62
CA VAL A 93 11.41 9.04 -20.56
C VAL A 93 12.25 9.77 -19.52
N LYS A 94 13.07 10.74 -19.98
CA LYS A 94 13.86 11.60 -19.08
C LYS A 94 12.95 12.27 -18.06
N LYS A 95 13.09 11.90 -16.79
CA LYS A 95 12.24 12.40 -15.70
C LYS A 95 12.63 13.87 -15.42
N GLY A 96 11.70 14.78 -15.69
CA GLY A 96 11.86 16.21 -15.37
C GLY A 96 11.98 16.47 -13.86
N ARG A 97 12.46 17.67 -13.49
CA ARG A 97 12.53 18.11 -12.09
C ARG A 97 11.15 18.03 -11.44
N GLY A 98 11.06 17.49 -10.22
CA GLY A 98 9.82 17.34 -9.47
C GLY A 98 9.07 16.01 -9.66
N ARG A 99 9.27 15.29 -10.77
CA ARG A 99 8.61 13.99 -11.00
C ARG A 99 9.12 12.92 -10.01
N PRO A 100 8.25 12.04 -9.48
CA PRO A 100 8.69 10.92 -8.66
C PRO A 100 9.76 10.08 -9.37
N LYS A 101 10.84 9.75 -8.64
CA LYS A 101 11.93 8.93 -9.17
C LYS A 101 11.48 7.48 -9.37
N LYS A 102 10.65 6.95 -8.47
CA LYS A 102 10.09 5.59 -8.59
C LYS A 102 8.83 5.59 -9.47
N THR A 103 8.71 4.60 -10.35
CA THR A 103 7.46 4.35 -11.08
C THR A 103 6.52 3.47 -10.25
N TRP A 104 5.23 3.44 -10.61
CA TRP A 104 4.27 2.56 -9.97
C TRP A 104 4.64 1.07 -10.14
N LEU A 105 5.14 0.70 -11.32
CA LEU A 105 5.61 -0.64 -11.64
C LEU A 105 6.86 -1.04 -10.83
N GLU A 106 7.81 -0.13 -10.65
CA GLU A 106 8.97 -0.35 -9.76
C GLU A 106 8.51 -0.59 -8.32
N ASN A 107 7.50 0.13 -7.84
CA ASN A 107 6.92 -0.10 -6.52
C ASN A 107 6.27 -1.48 -6.40
N ILE A 108 5.52 -1.92 -7.41
CA ILE A 108 4.95 -3.29 -7.43
C ILE A 108 6.05 -4.35 -7.40
N ARG A 109 7.10 -4.21 -8.22
CA ARG A 109 8.21 -5.16 -8.23
C ARG A 109 8.88 -5.28 -6.85
N ASN A 110 9.07 -4.15 -6.17
CA ASN A 110 9.59 -4.14 -4.80
C ASN A 110 8.63 -4.84 -3.82
N ASP A 111 7.31 -4.61 -3.94
CA ASP A 111 6.31 -5.24 -3.07
C ASP A 111 6.21 -6.76 -3.31
N LEU A 112 6.25 -7.20 -4.57
CA LEU A 112 6.30 -8.62 -4.94
C LEU A 112 7.56 -9.28 -4.39
N SER A 113 8.71 -8.62 -4.51
CA SER A 113 9.99 -9.12 -3.98
C SER A 113 9.97 -9.22 -2.46
N LEU A 114 9.41 -8.21 -1.78
CA LEU A 114 9.32 -8.17 -0.31
C LEU A 114 8.40 -9.27 0.25
N LEU A 115 7.36 -9.66 -0.49
CA LEU A 115 6.42 -10.71 -0.08
C LEU A 115 6.71 -12.08 -0.70
N ASP A 116 7.79 -12.21 -1.47
CA ASP A 116 8.14 -13.42 -2.24
C ASP A 116 6.96 -13.96 -3.08
N LEU A 117 6.33 -13.05 -3.85
CA LEU A 117 5.15 -13.36 -4.67
C LEU A 117 5.49 -13.42 -6.15
N ASN A 118 5.03 -14.48 -6.80
CA ASN A 118 5.07 -14.59 -8.25
C ASN A 118 3.87 -13.87 -8.88
N GLU A 119 4.12 -13.07 -9.91
CA GLU A 119 3.12 -12.35 -10.70
C GLU A 119 2.05 -13.28 -11.32
N ASN A 120 2.41 -14.50 -11.69
CA ASN A 120 1.47 -15.51 -12.23
C ASN A 120 0.42 -15.94 -11.19
N LEU A 121 0.68 -15.75 -9.89
CA LEU A 121 -0.29 -16.04 -8.85
C LEU A 121 -1.53 -15.15 -8.94
N THR A 122 -1.44 -14.00 -9.61
CA THR A 122 -2.55 -13.06 -9.79
C THR A 122 -3.77 -13.69 -10.50
N PHE A 123 -3.58 -14.73 -11.33
CA PHE A 123 -4.69 -15.43 -11.99
C PHE A 123 -5.53 -16.28 -11.01
N ASN A 124 -4.92 -16.80 -9.94
CA ASN A 124 -5.67 -17.46 -8.87
C ASN A 124 -6.15 -16.42 -7.85
N ARG A 125 -7.36 -15.90 -8.05
CA ARG A 125 -7.94 -14.83 -7.21
C ARG A 125 -7.96 -15.18 -5.72
N THR A 126 -8.26 -16.43 -5.37
CA THR A 126 -8.37 -16.87 -3.98
C THR A 126 -7.00 -16.91 -3.31
N GLN A 127 -6.01 -17.53 -3.96
CA GLN A 127 -4.64 -17.56 -3.42
C GLN A 127 -4.01 -16.18 -3.39
N TRP A 128 -4.19 -15.38 -4.45
CA TRP A 128 -3.72 -14.00 -4.51
C TRP A 128 -4.26 -13.20 -3.32
N ARG A 129 -5.58 -13.20 -3.13
CA ARG A 129 -6.24 -12.44 -2.06
C ARG A 129 -5.77 -12.89 -0.69
N LYS A 130 -5.57 -14.19 -0.47
CA LYS A 130 -5.06 -14.74 0.79
C LYS A 130 -3.62 -14.30 1.08
N ARG A 131 -2.75 -14.30 0.06
CA ARG A 131 -1.32 -13.98 0.21
C ARG A 131 -1.05 -12.49 0.43
N ILE A 132 -1.84 -11.61 -0.19
CA ILE A 132 -1.66 -10.15 -0.03
C ILE A 132 -2.42 -9.59 1.18
N HIS A 133 -3.26 -10.40 1.83
CA HIS A 133 -4.16 -9.91 2.86
C HIS A 133 -3.38 -9.41 4.09
N VAL A 134 -3.71 -8.20 4.51
CA VAL A 134 -3.22 -7.62 5.76
C VAL A 134 -4.41 -7.43 6.69
N ALA A 135 -4.33 -8.10 7.85
CA ALA A 135 -5.35 -8.04 8.88
C ALA A 135 -5.57 -6.59 9.34
N ASP A 136 -6.84 -6.20 9.44
CA ASP A 136 -7.27 -4.90 9.94
C ASP A 136 -8.62 -5.10 10.63
N PRO A 137 -8.94 -4.41 11.74
CA PRO A 137 -10.22 -4.56 12.41
C PRO A 137 -11.31 -4.07 11.46
N THR A 138 -12.29 -4.94 11.19
CA THR A 138 -13.45 -4.62 10.37
C THR A 138 -14.44 -3.77 11.16
#